data_AF-A0A8C2YG29-F1
#
_entry.id   AF-A0A8C2YG29-F1
#
_cell.length_a   1.000
_cell.length_b   1.000
_cell.length_c   1.000
_cell.angle_alpha   90.00
_cell.angle_beta   90.00
_cell.angle_gamma   90.00
#
_symmetry.space_group_name_H-M   'P 1'
#
loop_
_entity.id
_entity.type
_entity.pdbx_description
1 polymer ?
#
loop_
_entity_poly.entity_id
_entity_poly.type
_entity_poly.pdbx_seq_one_letter_code
_entity_poly.pdbx_strand_id
1 'polypeptide(L)'
;MRAVLGRLTRLAGLTAVQARAGRPVVHVVPAGGPCVLRGPTIKCVKGDLFSCPPTDALAHCISEDCRMGAGIAVLFKKKFGGVQELLDQQKKTGEVAVLQRDDRYIYYLITKKKVSHKPTYEDMRKSLEAMKNHCLNNGVTDVSMPKIGCGLDRLEWDKVSAILGEVFEDTDIKITVYTL
;
A
#
# COMPACT_ATOMS: atom_id res chain seq x y z
N MET A 1 -81.21 -40.30 -20.72
CA MET A 1 -81.03 -39.79 -19.35
C MET A 1 -79.55 -39.42 -19.19
N ARG A 2 -79.26 -38.11 -19.16
CA ARG A 2 -77.96 -37.48 -18.84
C ARG A 2 -77.80 -37.45 -17.30
N ALA A 3 -76.67 -37.22 -16.65
CA ALA A 3 -75.24 -37.39 -16.86
C ALA A 3 -74.57 -36.90 -15.53
N VAL A 4 -73.31 -37.29 -15.31
CA VAL A 4 -72.29 -36.62 -14.48
C VAL A 4 -72.38 -36.71 -12.94
N LEU A 5 -71.48 -37.52 -12.38
CA LEU A 5 -71.01 -37.49 -10.99
C LEU A 5 -69.73 -36.65 -10.92
N GLY A 6 -69.70 -35.64 -10.04
CA GLY A 6 -68.59 -34.70 -9.88
C GLY A 6 -67.83 -34.85 -8.57
N ARG A 7 -66.70 -34.12 -8.51
CA ARG A 7 -65.74 -33.87 -7.40
C ARG A 7 -64.65 -34.95 -7.30
N LEU A 8 -63.51 -34.84 -7.97
CA LEU A 8 -62.42 -33.84 -7.91
C LEU A 8 -61.81 -33.68 -6.49
N THR A 9 -60.83 -34.55 -6.19
CA THR A 9 -59.90 -34.39 -5.07
C THR A 9 -58.49 -34.15 -5.60
N ARG A 10 -57.89 -33.09 -5.04
CA ARG A 10 -56.62 -32.45 -5.36
C ARG A 10 -55.43 -33.39 -5.18
N LEU A 11 -54.42 -33.29 -6.05
CA LEU A 11 -53.05 -33.71 -5.74
C LEU A 11 -52.03 -32.83 -6.50
N ALA A 12 -51.14 -32.25 -5.70
CA ALA A 12 -49.80 -31.75 -6.00
C ALA A 12 -49.63 -30.77 -7.17
N GLY A 13 -49.67 -29.48 -6.85
CA GLY A 13 -49.11 -28.43 -7.68
C GLY A 13 -47.59 -28.57 -7.78
N LEU A 14 -47.11 -28.80 -9.01
CA LEU A 14 -45.76 -28.49 -9.44
C LEU A 14 -45.63 -26.96 -9.53
N THR A 15 -45.18 -26.31 -8.45
CA THR A 15 -44.69 -24.93 -8.55
C THR A 15 -43.30 -24.97 -9.16
N ALA A 16 -43.23 -24.71 -10.46
CA ALA A 16 -42.03 -24.27 -11.13
C ALA A 16 -41.57 -22.96 -10.48
N VAL A 17 -40.50 -22.99 -9.70
CA VAL A 17 -39.83 -21.78 -9.24
C VAL A 17 -39.11 -21.20 -10.46
N GLN A 18 -39.69 -20.16 -11.04
CA GLN A 18 -39.03 -19.34 -12.06
C GLN A 18 -37.70 -18.83 -11.50
N ALA A 19 -36.60 -19.29 -12.09
CA ALA A 19 -35.30 -18.68 -11.92
C ALA A 19 -35.40 -17.23 -12.43
N ARG A 20 -35.36 -16.26 -11.51
CA ARG A 20 -35.16 -14.86 -11.89
C ARG A 20 -33.76 -14.74 -12.47
N ALA A 21 -33.68 -14.58 -13.79
CA ALA A 21 -32.46 -14.15 -14.45
C ALA A 21 -32.06 -12.78 -13.87
N GLY A 22 -31.07 -12.79 -12.97
CA GLY A 22 -30.36 -11.58 -12.60
C GLY A 22 -29.71 -11.03 -13.86
N ARG A 23 -30.09 -9.82 -14.26
CA ARG A 23 -29.44 -9.10 -15.35
C ARG A 23 -27.95 -8.97 -14.98
N PRO A 24 -27.01 -9.27 -15.88
CA PRO A 24 -25.62 -8.93 -15.62
C PRO A 24 -25.55 -7.41 -15.43
N VAL A 25 -25.05 -6.97 -14.28
CA VAL A 25 -24.68 -5.57 -14.09
C VAL A 25 -23.44 -5.37 -14.94
N VAL A 26 -23.64 -5.01 -16.20
CA VAL A 26 -22.57 -4.57 -17.08
C VAL A 26 -22.16 -3.21 -16.55
N HIS A 27 -21.09 -3.17 -15.75
CA HIS A 27 -20.46 -1.91 -15.40
C HIS A 27 -19.86 -1.37 -16.70
N VAL A 28 -20.57 -0.42 -17.31
CA VAL A 28 -20.08 0.31 -18.48
C VAL A 28 -18.93 1.17 -17.98
N VAL A 29 -17.70 0.73 -18.23
CA VAL A 29 -16.52 1.59 -18.08
C VAL A 29 -16.58 2.61 -19.21
N PRO A 30 -16.65 3.93 -18.95
CA PRO A 30 -16.64 4.91 -20.01
C PRO A 30 -15.29 4.87 -20.73
N ALA A 31 -15.34 4.56 -22.03
CA ALA A 31 -14.21 4.70 -22.94
C ALA A 31 -14.01 6.19 -23.28
N GLY A 32 -12.80 6.70 -23.11
CA GLY A 32 -12.36 7.98 -23.68
C GLY A 32 -12.29 9.15 -22.71
N GLY A 33 -11.28 9.15 -21.83
CA GLY A 33 -10.66 10.38 -21.32
C GLY A 33 -9.26 10.51 -21.91
N PRO A 34 -8.70 11.73 -22.05
CA PRO A 34 -7.33 11.89 -22.54
C PRO A 34 -6.38 11.06 -21.68
N CYS A 35 -5.51 10.25 -22.30
CA CYS A 35 -4.37 9.64 -21.64
C CYS A 35 -3.47 10.75 -21.09
N VAL A 36 -3.77 11.21 -19.88
CA VAL A 36 -2.80 11.98 -19.11
C VAL A 36 -1.74 10.96 -18.72
N LEU A 37 -0.57 11.05 -19.35
CA LEU A 37 0.63 10.38 -18.87
C LEU A 37 0.95 11.00 -17.50
N ARG A 38 0.28 10.55 -16.44
CA ARG A 38 0.63 10.91 -15.07
C ARG A 38 1.85 10.10 -14.71
N GLY A 39 3.01 10.68 -14.99
CA GLY A 39 4.24 10.19 -14.38
C GLY A 39 4.16 10.33 -12.85
N PRO A 40 4.93 9.52 -12.12
CA PRO A 40 5.00 9.56 -10.66
C PRO A 40 5.47 10.96 -10.24
N THR A 41 4.67 11.65 -9.41
CA THR A 41 5.01 13.00 -8.94
C THR A 41 5.95 12.89 -7.73
N ILE A 42 7.23 12.65 -8.00
CA ILE A 42 8.30 12.71 -6.99
C ILE A 42 8.76 14.15 -6.89
N LYS A 43 8.51 14.80 -5.75
CA LYS A 43 8.97 16.16 -5.43
C LYS A 43 10.14 16.10 -4.47
N CYS A 44 11.16 16.91 -4.69
CA CYS A 44 12.27 17.06 -3.74
C CYS A 44 12.12 18.39 -2.98
N VAL A 45 12.23 18.36 -1.66
CA VAL A 45 12.11 19.52 -0.78
C VAL A 45 13.32 19.60 0.13
N LYS A 46 13.89 20.80 0.26
CA LYS A 46 14.95 21.06 1.23
C LYS A 46 14.34 21.39 2.59
N GLY A 47 14.59 20.57 3.61
CA GLY A 47 14.03 20.74 4.94
C GLY A 47 14.04 19.46 5.79
N ASP A 48 13.54 19.58 7.01
CA ASP A 48 13.36 18.43 7.91
C ASP A 48 12.16 17.59 7.46
N LEU A 49 12.35 16.27 7.34
CA LEU A 49 11.28 15.33 6.99
C LEU A 49 10.10 15.46 7.95
N PHE A 50 10.36 15.64 9.24
CA PHE A 50 9.29 15.68 10.24
C PHE A 50 8.53 17.01 10.29
N SER A 51 8.89 17.99 9.43
CA SER A 51 8.09 19.19 9.18
C SER A 51 7.08 19.01 8.03
N CYS A 52 6.98 17.80 7.45
CA CYS A 52 5.97 17.50 6.45
C CYS A 52 4.54 17.69 7.00
N PRO A 53 3.54 17.83 6.11
CA PRO A 53 2.15 17.93 6.54
C PRO A 53 1.75 16.79 7.49
N PRO A 54 0.86 17.06 8.47
CA PRO A 54 0.52 16.06 9.45
C PRO A 54 -0.36 14.91 8.90
N THR A 55 -0.90 15.08 7.71
CA THR A 55 -1.69 14.08 6.98
C THR A 55 -0.82 13.16 6.12
N ASP A 56 0.41 13.55 5.81
CA ASP A 56 1.30 12.74 4.99
C ASP A 56 1.73 11.49 5.75
N ALA A 57 1.62 10.34 5.08
CA ALA A 57 2.26 9.13 5.57
C ALA A 57 3.78 9.29 5.51
N LEU A 58 4.49 8.65 6.42
CA LEU A 58 5.95 8.69 6.49
C LEU A 58 6.54 7.36 6.06
N ALA A 59 7.67 7.39 5.35
CA ALA A 59 8.39 6.15 5.01
C ALA A 59 9.89 6.25 5.30
N HIS A 60 10.48 5.15 5.78
CA HIS A 60 11.93 4.98 5.86
C HIS A 60 12.33 3.50 5.82
N CYS A 61 13.63 3.23 5.68
CA CYS A 61 14.15 1.86 5.63
C CYS A 61 14.68 1.40 6.99
N ILE A 62 14.44 0.14 7.31
CA ILE A 62 14.98 -0.55 8.49
C ILE A 62 15.40 -1.99 8.15
N SER A 63 16.04 -2.63 9.12
CA SER A 63 16.32 -4.07 9.12
C SER A 63 15.23 -4.86 9.85
N GLU A 64 15.11 -6.16 9.56
CA GLU A 64 14.19 -7.10 10.26
C GLU A 64 14.36 -7.06 11.79
N ASP A 65 15.59 -6.86 12.26
CA ASP A 65 15.92 -6.77 13.70
C ASP A 65 15.44 -5.48 14.39
N CYS A 66 14.83 -4.55 13.66
CA CYS A 66 14.24 -3.29 14.15
C CYS A 66 15.13 -2.48 15.11
N ARG A 67 16.46 -2.61 15.02
CA ARG A 67 17.39 -1.97 15.97
C ARG A 67 17.30 -0.44 15.94
N MET A 68 17.13 0.14 14.74
CA MET A 68 16.96 1.58 14.51
C MET A 68 17.96 2.47 15.27
N GLY A 69 19.23 2.06 15.31
CA GLY A 69 20.27 2.66 16.16
C GLY A 69 21.07 3.81 15.53
N ALA A 70 20.85 4.13 14.25
CA ALA A 70 21.60 5.17 13.55
C ALA A 70 20.74 5.94 12.53
N GLY A 71 21.23 7.11 12.13
CA GLY A 71 20.59 7.96 11.12
C GLY A 71 19.19 8.40 11.51
N ILE A 72 18.34 8.61 10.51
CA ILE A 72 16.96 9.08 10.71
C ILE A 72 16.10 8.05 11.49
N ALA A 73 16.44 6.76 11.44
CA ALA A 73 15.71 5.72 12.14
C ALA A 73 15.67 5.93 13.67
N VAL A 74 16.70 6.56 14.25
CA VAL A 74 16.71 6.94 15.67
C VAL A 74 15.61 7.97 15.96
N LEU A 75 15.38 8.91 15.04
CA LEU A 75 14.35 9.94 15.18
C LEU A 75 12.96 9.33 15.05
N PHE A 76 12.75 8.39 14.12
CA PHE A 76 11.51 7.60 14.03
C PHE A 76 11.24 6.84 15.32
N LYS A 77 12.24 6.13 15.85
CA LYS A 77 12.13 5.41 17.13
C LYS A 77 11.82 6.34 18.30
N LYS A 78 12.39 7.55 18.34
CA LYS A 78 12.11 8.54 19.41
C LYS A 78 10.71 9.15 19.28
N LYS A 79 10.27 9.49 18.07
CA LYS A 79 8.96 10.13 17.82
C LYS A 79 7.81 9.14 17.91
N PHE A 80 7.99 7.94 17.37
CA PHE A 80 6.92 6.97 17.21
C PHE A 80 7.13 5.69 18.04
N GLY A 81 8.33 5.35 18.50
CA GLY A 81 8.47 4.12 19.31
C GLY A 81 7.95 2.88 18.56
N GLY A 82 7.10 2.07 19.22
CA GLY A 82 6.39 0.96 18.56
C GLY A 82 7.27 -0.20 18.10
N VAL A 83 8.50 -0.33 18.63
CA VAL A 83 9.45 -1.37 18.20
C VAL A 83 8.89 -2.77 18.40
N GLN A 84 8.21 -3.03 19.51
CA GLN A 84 7.61 -4.34 19.77
C GLN A 84 6.46 -4.62 18.78
N GLU A 85 5.59 -3.64 18.52
CA GLU A 85 4.51 -3.75 17.53
C GLU A 85 5.06 -4.09 16.12
N LEU A 86 6.19 -3.51 15.75
CA LEU A 86 6.87 -3.80 14.48
C LEU A 86 7.42 -5.23 14.44
N LEU A 87 8.03 -5.69 15.54
CA LEU A 87 8.56 -7.05 15.66
C LEU A 87 7.45 -8.10 15.64
N ASP A 88 6.31 -7.80 16.27
CA ASP A 88 5.15 -8.69 16.35
C ASP A 88 4.46 -8.89 14.99
N GLN A 89 4.64 -7.95 14.04
CA GLN A 89 4.22 -8.13 12.65
C GLN A 89 5.07 -9.15 11.88
N GLN A 90 6.23 -9.54 12.41
CA GLN A 90 7.13 -10.56 11.88
C GLN A 90 7.54 -10.36 10.40
N LYS A 91 7.56 -9.10 9.94
CA LYS A 91 7.89 -8.76 8.56
C LYS A 91 9.32 -9.14 8.19
N LYS A 92 9.50 -9.53 6.94
CA LYS A 92 10.74 -10.02 6.34
C LYS A 92 11.26 -9.05 5.29
N THR A 93 12.52 -9.26 4.92
CA THR A 93 13.16 -8.50 3.84
C THR A 93 12.30 -8.52 2.57
N GLY A 94 12.05 -7.35 1.98
CA GLY A 94 11.15 -7.16 0.85
C GLY A 94 9.71 -6.85 1.22
N GLU A 95 9.36 -6.84 2.52
CA GLU A 95 8.03 -6.46 2.99
C GLU A 95 8.03 -5.06 3.62
N VAL A 96 6.84 -4.60 4.02
CA VAL A 96 6.65 -3.36 4.77
C VAL A 96 5.98 -3.65 6.10
N ALA A 97 6.53 -3.12 7.18
CA ALA A 97 5.86 -3.03 8.46
C ALA A 97 5.19 -1.66 8.59
N VAL A 98 4.03 -1.61 9.25
CA VAL A 98 3.21 -0.40 9.30
C VAL A 98 2.83 -0.10 10.74
N LEU A 99 3.01 1.14 11.17
CA LEU A 99 2.36 1.66 12.36
C LEU A 99 1.34 2.70 11.94
N GLN A 100 0.17 2.69 12.57
CA GLN A 100 -0.79 3.77 12.46
C GLN A 100 -0.64 4.64 13.71
N ARG A 101 -0.38 5.94 13.52
CA ARG A 101 -0.25 6.92 14.59
C ARG A 101 -1.03 8.16 14.22
N ASP A 102 -1.93 8.57 15.10
CA ASP A 102 -2.93 9.59 14.80
C ASP A 102 -3.66 9.22 13.49
N ASP A 103 -3.84 10.19 12.59
CA ASP A 103 -4.49 10.02 11.29
C ASP A 103 -3.52 9.73 10.14
N ARG A 104 -2.34 9.15 10.42
CA ARG A 104 -1.36 8.79 9.38
C ARG A 104 -0.76 7.40 9.56
N TYR A 105 -0.21 6.89 8.46
CA TYR A 105 0.60 5.67 8.45
C TYR A 105 2.10 5.98 8.47
N ILE A 106 2.84 5.10 9.12
CA ILE A 106 4.29 5.12 9.17
C ILE A 106 4.79 3.80 8.62
N TYR A 107 5.42 3.86 7.45
CA TYR A 107 5.94 2.75 6.69
C TYR A 107 7.42 2.49 7.02
N TYR A 108 7.67 1.26 7.46
CA TYR A 108 8.99 0.73 7.77
C TYR A 108 9.34 -0.29 6.69
N LEU A 109 10.04 0.16 5.65
CA LEU A 109 10.48 -0.68 4.54
C LEU A 109 11.57 -1.63 5.03
N ILE A 110 11.32 -2.95 5.00
CA ILE A 110 12.26 -3.95 5.51
C ILE A 110 13.21 -4.34 4.38
N THR A 111 14.36 -3.69 4.30
CA THR A 111 15.24 -3.80 3.12
C THR A 111 16.43 -4.71 3.35
N LYS A 112 16.62 -5.20 4.57
CA LYS A 112 17.74 -6.06 4.95
C LYS A 112 17.44 -6.88 6.21
N LYS A 113 18.12 -8.02 6.35
CA LYS A 113 17.96 -8.91 7.52
C LYS A 113 18.52 -8.34 8.82
N LYS A 114 19.69 -7.69 8.76
CA LYS A 114 20.40 -7.18 9.95
C LYS A 114 20.89 -5.77 9.69
N VAL A 115 21.01 -4.97 10.75
CA VAL A 115 21.49 -3.57 10.63
C VAL A 115 22.86 -3.45 9.96
N SER A 116 23.75 -4.43 10.15
CA SER A 116 25.09 -4.49 9.57
C SER A 116 25.12 -4.88 8.09
N HIS A 117 24.05 -5.49 7.57
CA HIS A 117 23.96 -5.88 6.17
C HIS A 117 23.67 -4.65 5.29
N LYS A 118 23.87 -4.82 3.98
CA LYS A 118 23.49 -3.82 2.98
C LYS A 118 22.23 -4.30 2.27
N PRO A 119 21.25 -3.41 2.03
CA PRO A 119 20.08 -3.76 1.25
C PRO A 119 20.48 -3.97 -0.21
N THR A 120 19.66 -4.72 -0.94
CA THR A 120 19.77 -4.85 -2.40
C THR A 120 18.70 -3.98 -3.08
N TYR A 121 18.90 -3.64 -4.36
CA TYR A 121 17.89 -2.94 -5.15
C TYR A 121 16.62 -3.79 -5.34
N GLU A 122 16.77 -5.12 -5.36
CA GLU A 122 15.63 -6.05 -5.45
C GLU A 122 14.77 -5.98 -4.17
N ASP A 123 15.40 -6.06 -2.99
CA ASP A 123 14.69 -5.96 -1.71
C ASP A 123 14.05 -4.57 -1.53
N MET A 124 14.72 -3.52 -1.99
CA MET A 124 14.18 -2.16 -2.04
C MET A 124 12.90 -2.12 -2.86
N ARG A 125 12.92 -2.64 -4.10
CA ARG A 125 11.75 -2.68 -4.98
C ARG A 125 10.59 -3.43 -4.33
N LYS A 126 10.82 -4.66 -3.85
CA LYS A 126 9.78 -5.47 -3.19
C LYS A 126 9.13 -4.74 -2.01
N SER A 127 9.95 -4.08 -1.19
CA SER A 127 9.45 -3.31 -0.04
C SER A 127 8.58 -2.13 -0.49
N LEU A 128 8.96 -1.44 -1.57
CA LEU A 128 8.20 -0.33 -2.15
C LEU A 128 6.90 -0.80 -2.79
N GLU A 129 6.88 -1.94 -3.47
CA GLU A 129 5.67 -2.57 -4.01
C GLU A 129 4.70 -2.96 -2.88
N ALA A 130 5.22 -3.53 -1.79
CA ALA A 130 4.42 -3.82 -0.61
C ALA A 130 3.82 -2.56 0.02
N MET A 131 4.60 -1.47 0.10
CA MET A 131 4.11 -0.16 0.56
C MET A 131 3.04 0.41 -0.38
N LYS A 132 3.26 0.38 -1.70
CA LYS A 132 2.28 0.81 -2.70
C LYS A 132 0.95 0.09 -2.52
N ASN A 133 0.98 -1.24 -2.38
CA ASN A 133 -0.23 -2.03 -2.20
C ASN A 133 -0.98 -1.63 -0.92
N HIS A 134 -0.25 -1.38 0.18
CA HIS A 134 -0.87 -0.86 1.40
C HIS A 134 -1.49 0.53 1.19
N CYS A 135 -0.79 1.43 0.51
CA CYS A 135 -1.31 2.77 0.22
C CYS A 135 -2.62 2.71 -0.56
N LEU A 136 -2.68 1.92 -1.63
CA LEU A 136 -3.87 1.77 -2.46
C LEU A 136 -5.06 1.20 -1.66
N ASN A 137 -4.81 0.18 -0.84
CA ASN A 137 -5.85 -0.46 -0.04
C ASN A 137 -6.41 0.42 1.09
N ASN A 138 -5.65 1.42 1.54
CA ASN A 138 -6.01 2.29 2.67
C ASN A 138 -6.22 3.76 2.26
N GLY A 139 -6.27 4.05 0.95
CA GLY A 139 -6.52 5.40 0.44
C GLY A 139 -5.42 6.42 0.76
N VAL A 140 -4.17 5.99 0.92
CA VAL A 140 -3.04 6.89 1.16
C VAL A 140 -2.55 7.47 -0.16
N THR A 141 -2.65 8.79 -0.31
CA THR A 141 -2.28 9.51 -1.54
C THR A 141 -1.00 10.32 -1.45
N ASP A 142 -0.49 10.56 -0.24
CA ASP A 142 0.64 11.45 -0.01
C ASP A 142 1.63 10.79 0.97
N VAL A 143 2.86 10.60 0.50
CA VAL A 143 3.95 9.94 1.26
C VAL A 143 5.18 10.85 1.30
N SER A 144 5.63 11.16 2.51
CA SER A 144 6.86 11.92 2.77
C SER A 144 7.98 10.99 3.25
N MET A 145 9.16 11.09 2.66
CA MET A 145 10.29 10.21 2.98
C MET A 145 11.64 10.94 2.86
N PRO A 146 12.72 10.48 3.52
CA PRO A 146 14.06 10.98 3.26
C PRO A 146 14.61 10.36 1.96
N LYS A 147 15.87 10.63 1.62
CA LYS A 147 16.61 9.82 0.64
C LYS A 147 16.83 8.38 1.17
N ILE A 148 15.81 7.55 0.99
CA ILE A 148 15.77 6.15 1.47
C ILE A 148 16.83 5.28 0.79
N GLY A 149 17.36 4.29 1.53
CA GLY A 149 18.42 3.40 1.03
C GLY A 149 19.80 4.06 0.82
N CYS A 150 19.91 5.39 0.96
CA CYS A 150 21.15 6.13 0.77
C CYS A 150 21.91 6.37 2.08
N GLY A 151 23.19 6.73 1.97
CA GLY A 151 24.07 6.99 3.12
C GLY A 151 24.66 5.70 3.70
N LEU A 152 24.20 5.29 4.88
CA LEU A 152 24.74 4.11 5.58
C LEU A 152 24.49 2.80 4.81
N ASP A 153 23.41 2.75 4.04
CA ASP A 153 22.99 1.59 3.24
C ASP A 153 23.67 1.53 1.85
N ARG A 154 24.35 2.62 1.45
CA ARG A 154 25.21 2.72 0.25
C ARG A 154 24.50 2.48 -1.09
N LEU A 155 23.17 2.53 -1.17
CA LEU A 155 22.49 2.59 -2.46
C LEU A 155 22.65 3.98 -3.08
N GLU A 156 22.66 4.02 -4.40
CA GLU A 156 22.73 5.25 -5.18
C GLU A 156 21.32 5.83 -5.34
N TRP A 157 21.17 7.11 -4.98
CA TRP A 157 19.87 7.77 -5.03
C TRP A 157 19.25 7.75 -6.43
N ASP A 158 20.06 7.93 -7.48
CA ASP A 158 19.55 7.95 -8.86
C ASP A 158 18.84 6.63 -9.21
N LYS A 159 19.41 5.49 -8.82
CA LYS A 159 18.80 4.17 -9.00
C LYS A 159 17.56 3.97 -8.13
N VAL A 160 17.61 4.39 -6.87
CA VAL A 160 16.45 4.31 -5.96
C VAL A 160 15.29 5.18 -6.46
N SER A 161 15.59 6.38 -6.96
CA SER A 161 14.61 7.31 -7.51
C SER A 161 13.97 6.78 -8.79
N ALA A 162 14.74 6.09 -9.64
CA ALA A 162 14.21 5.38 -10.80
C ALA A 162 13.26 4.25 -10.39
N ILE A 163 13.64 3.43 -9.40
CA ILE A 163 12.76 2.38 -8.85
C ILE A 163 11.48 2.97 -8.27
N LEU A 164 11.57 4.07 -7.51
CA LEU A 164 10.40 4.80 -7.01
C LEU A 164 9.51 5.26 -8.17
N GLY A 165 10.10 5.78 -9.24
CA GLY A 165 9.36 6.18 -10.42
C GLY A 165 8.59 5.00 -11.01
N GLU A 166 9.29 3.91 -11.32
CA GLU A 166 8.69 2.72 -11.93
C GLU A 166 7.62 2.05 -11.05
N VAL A 167 7.83 1.97 -9.74
CA VAL A 167 6.87 1.30 -8.83
C VAL A 167 5.56 2.10 -8.73
N PHE A 168 5.63 3.43 -8.75
CA PHE A 168 4.48 4.31 -8.50
C PHE A 168 3.90 4.97 -9.78
N GLU A 169 4.42 4.63 -10.96
CA GLU A 169 4.06 5.24 -12.25
C GLU A 169 2.56 5.18 -12.57
N ASP A 170 1.90 4.09 -12.22
CA ASP A 170 0.49 3.79 -12.45
C ASP A 170 -0.42 4.20 -11.27
N THR A 171 0.04 5.11 -10.40
CA THR A 171 -0.69 5.51 -9.19
C THR A 171 -0.80 7.02 -9.02
N ASP A 172 -1.85 7.48 -8.34
CA ASP A 172 -2.01 8.88 -7.93
C ASP A 172 -1.26 9.22 -6.62
N ILE A 173 -0.35 8.33 -6.17
CA ILE A 173 0.41 8.52 -4.93
C ILE A 173 1.52 9.55 -5.19
N LYS A 174 1.46 10.66 -4.45
CA LYS A 174 2.44 11.73 -4.46
C LYS A 174 3.55 11.42 -3.46
N ILE A 175 4.79 11.51 -3.91
CA ILE A 175 5.97 11.25 -3.07
C ILE A 175 6.75 12.54 -2.88
N THR A 176 7.00 12.92 -1.63
CA THR A 176 7.84 14.06 -1.28
C THR A 176 9.10 13.59 -0.59
N VAL A 177 10.25 13.86 -1.20
CA VAL A 177 11.57 13.49 -0.69
C VAL A 177 12.20 14.69 0.00
N TYR A 178 12.52 14.54 1.28
CA TYR A 178 13.16 15.59 2.08
C TYR A 178 14.67 15.39 2.16
N THR A 179 15.40 16.50 2.03
CA THR A 179 16.86 16.57 2.21
C THR A 179 17.22 17.79 3.06
N LEU A 180 18.12 17.63 4.02
CA LEU A 180 18.67 18.75 4.80
C LEU A 180 19.60 19.64 3.95
#